data_AF-A0A9D6H9T6-F1
#
_entry.id   AF-A0A9D6H9T6-F1
#
_cell.length_a   1.000
_cell.length_b   1.000
_cell.length_c   1.000
_cell.angle_alpha   90.00
_cell.angle_beta   90.00
_cell.angle_gamma   90.00
#
_symmetry.space_group_name_H-M   'P 1'
#
loop_
_entity.id
_entity.type
_entity.pdbx_description
1 polymer ?
#
loop_
_entity_poly.entity_id
_entity_poly.type
_entity_poly.pdbx_seq_one_letter_code
_entity_poly.pdbx_strand_id
1 'polypeptide(L)'
;MVSIANYNPLRRVLFHDDFDQGINGWCELVGNHGGDLDRIRPAVADLRPPQLSSCTFFDIGTHGALDGTYSLKLATRKKAGHQAVAIKRLTSQARGLVQFETWFTFKAEQQFGEDLADWDGNQDPSEANFGDITFSNDICEPGGGPRYMFALRYRNADADGRLVQRWLYKTSLHTTTKMAVAGREIEHTDIHVRDPRDWVEVPGGHQPLCFNEVATKVNWHYLRWLYDTKARRNVELQVNDRTLNLRNIPVPFYPETYEGLPNLLNFLVDVRTVRDVRNFLFFDSIVVSVDW
;
A
#
# COMPACT_ATOMS: atom_id res chain seq x y z
N MET A 1 -3.35 0.85 -23.80
CA MET A 1 -4.67 0.52 -23.21
C MET A 1 -4.46 -0.82 -22.57
N VAL A 2 -4.37 -0.81 -21.25
CA VAL A 2 -4.06 -2.01 -20.48
C VAL A 2 -5.08 -3.11 -20.78
N SER A 3 -4.59 -4.31 -21.01
CA SER A 3 -5.44 -5.47 -21.26
C SER A 3 -5.90 -6.09 -19.94
N ILE A 4 -7.22 -6.20 -19.75
CA ILE A 4 -7.80 -6.93 -18.61
C ILE A 4 -7.38 -8.41 -18.59
N ALA A 5 -6.92 -8.95 -19.72
CA ALA A 5 -6.43 -10.33 -19.84
C ALA A 5 -5.13 -10.59 -19.07
N ASN A 6 -4.43 -9.53 -18.62
CA ASN A 6 -3.26 -9.64 -17.74
C ASN A 6 -3.63 -9.94 -16.28
N TYR A 7 -4.93 -10.08 -15.98
CA TYR A 7 -5.50 -10.25 -14.65
C TYR A 7 -6.45 -11.44 -14.58
N ASN A 8 -6.82 -11.83 -13.36
CA ASN A 8 -7.74 -12.92 -13.09
C ASN A 8 -8.96 -12.43 -12.27
N PRO A 9 -9.74 -11.45 -12.77
CA PRO A 9 -10.78 -10.79 -12.00
C PRO A 9 -11.91 -11.73 -11.61
N LEU A 10 -12.62 -11.37 -10.53
CA LEU A 10 -13.94 -11.91 -10.21
C LEU A 10 -14.95 -11.56 -11.32
N ARG A 11 -16.17 -12.13 -11.22
CA ARG A 11 -17.21 -12.02 -12.26
C ARG A 11 -17.56 -10.60 -12.70
N ARG A 12 -17.33 -9.60 -11.84
CA ARG A 12 -17.67 -8.21 -12.12
C ARG A 12 -16.52 -7.29 -11.77
N VAL A 13 -16.00 -6.57 -12.76
CA VAL A 13 -15.00 -5.51 -12.56
C VAL A 13 -15.71 -4.23 -12.09
N LEU A 14 -15.31 -3.68 -10.96
CA LEU A 14 -15.77 -2.38 -10.48
C LEU A 14 -15.03 -1.25 -11.21
N PHE A 15 -13.71 -1.38 -11.35
CA PHE A 15 -12.89 -0.49 -12.14
C PHE A 15 -11.62 -1.17 -12.62
N HIS A 16 -11.09 -0.64 -13.71
CA HIS A 16 -9.78 -0.96 -14.26
C HIS A 16 -9.09 0.37 -14.54
N ASP A 17 -8.18 0.74 -13.65
CA ASP A 17 -7.47 2.01 -13.70
C ASP A 17 -6.21 1.86 -14.55
N ASP A 18 -6.27 2.37 -15.77
CA ASP A 18 -5.14 2.55 -16.68
C ASP A 18 -4.54 3.94 -16.45
N PHE A 19 -3.31 4.02 -15.92
CA PHE A 19 -2.70 5.29 -15.53
C PHE A 19 -2.17 6.10 -16.72
N ASP A 20 -2.15 5.56 -17.95
CA ASP A 20 -1.99 6.37 -19.16
C ASP A 20 -3.19 7.29 -19.41
N GLN A 21 -4.36 6.95 -18.86
CA GLN A 21 -5.60 7.73 -19.00
C GLN A 21 -5.82 8.73 -17.86
N GLY A 22 -4.91 8.79 -16.88
CA GLY A 22 -4.94 9.74 -15.79
C GLY A 22 -4.93 9.09 -14.40
N ILE A 23 -5.17 9.90 -13.36
CA ILE A 23 -5.06 9.46 -11.95
C ILE A 23 -6.22 8.55 -11.48
N ASN A 24 -7.29 8.42 -12.27
CA ASN A 24 -8.44 7.53 -12.02
C ASN A 24 -9.08 7.66 -10.62
N GLY A 25 -9.08 8.87 -10.05
CA GLY A 25 -9.68 9.15 -8.74
C GLY A 25 -8.83 8.74 -7.53
N TRP A 26 -7.59 8.31 -7.74
CA TRP A 26 -6.61 8.18 -6.66
C TRP A 26 -6.15 9.57 -6.20
N CYS A 27 -6.11 9.79 -4.89
CA CYS A 27 -5.64 11.03 -4.31
C CYS A 27 -4.85 10.78 -3.03
N GLU A 28 -4.22 11.83 -2.51
CA GLU A 28 -3.55 11.79 -1.22
C GLU A 28 -4.53 11.50 -0.08
N LEU A 29 -4.12 10.65 0.87
CA LEU A 29 -4.84 10.55 2.14
C LEU A 29 -4.54 11.78 3.00
N VAL A 30 -5.18 12.91 2.68
CA VAL A 30 -5.13 14.15 3.45
C VAL A 30 -6.54 14.73 3.53
N GLY A 31 -6.81 15.59 4.50
CA GLY A 31 -8.11 16.29 4.56
C GLY A 31 -8.85 16.27 5.88
N ASN A 32 -8.25 15.78 6.97
CA ASN A 32 -8.86 15.89 8.31
C ASN A 32 -8.59 17.27 8.92
N HIS A 33 -8.93 18.34 8.18
CA HIS A 33 -8.85 19.71 8.68
C HIS A 33 -9.97 19.92 9.69
N GLY A 34 -9.64 20.31 10.91
CA GLY A 34 -10.61 20.54 11.99
C GLY A 34 -11.46 21.80 11.82
N GLY A 35 -11.83 22.15 10.58
CA GLY A 35 -12.35 23.46 10.18
C GLY A 35 -11.27 24.52 9.96
N ASP A 36 -9.99 24.15 10.11
CA ASP A 36 -8.82 25.00 9.92
C ASP A 36 -7.79 24.25 9.08
N LEU A 37 -7.36 24.86 7.98
CA LEU A 37 -6.40 24.27 7.03
C LEU A 37 -5.02 24.08 7.67
N ASP A 38 -4.67 24.90 8.66
CA ASP A 38 -3.41 24.80 9.39
C ASP A 38 -3.45 23.72 10.48
N ARG A 39 -4.64 23.22 10.81
CA ARG A 39 -4.84 22.18 11.81
C ARG A 39 -5.07 20.81 11.16
N ILE A 40 -3.98 20.18 10.76
CA ILE A 40 -3.96 18.80 10.24
C ILE A 40 -3.44 17.86 11.32
N ARG A 41 -4.00 16.65 11.40
CA ARG A 41 -3.48 15.59 12.28
C ARG A 41 -2.02 15.28 11.92
N PRO A 42 -1.08 15.28 12.89
CA PRO A 42 0.35 15.11 12.60
C PRO A 42 0.69 13.89 11.75
N ALA A 43 0.02 12.76 12.00
CA ALA A 43 0.26 11.50 11.30
C ALA A 43 -0.05 11.55 9.79
N VAL A 44 -0.90 12.49 9.34
CA VAL A 44 -1.29 12.62 7.92
C VAL A 44 -0.88 13.96 7.30
N ALA A 45 -0.24 14.85 8.07
CA ALA A 45 0.07 16.21 7.66
C ALA A 45 1.13 16.31 6.55
N ASP A 46 2.00 15.31 6.45
CA ASP A 46 3.09 15.27 5.47
C ASP A 46 3.06 14.00 4.61
N LEU A 47 1.87 13.40 4.44
CA LEU A 47 1.71 12.40 3.39
C LEU A 47 1.97 13.09 2.03
N ARG A 48 2.42 12.31 1.04
CA ARG A 48 2.74 12.86 -0.28
C ARG A 48 1.69 12.42 -1.28
N PRO A 49 1.22 13.31 -2.15
CA PRO A 49 0.22 12.96 -3.14
C PRO A 49 0.78 11.97 -4.15
N PRO A 50 -0.06 11.06 -4.68
CA PRO A 50 0.32 10.23 -5.80
C PRO A 50 0.61 11.08 -7.04
N GLN A 51 1.46 10.56 -7.92
CA GLN A 51 1.88 11.22 -9.15
C GLN A 51 1.73 10.26 -10.33
N LEU A 52 1.46 10.79 -11.53
CA LEU A 52 1.70 10.03 -12.75
C LEU A 52 3.18 10.11 -13.10
N SER A 53 3.80 8.96 -13.35
CA SER A 53 5.23 8.88 -13.61
C SER A 53 5.52 7.93 -14.76
N SER A 54 6.43 8.34 -15.64
CA SER A 54 7.01 7.45 -16.63
C SER A 54 8.09 6.51 -16.06
N CYS A 55 8.11 6.30 -14.73
CA CYS A 55 9.15 5.55 -14.04
C CYS A 55 10.56 6.07 -14.43
N THR A 56 10.86 7.31 -14.04
CA THR A 56 12.10 8.00 -14.41
C THR A 56 13.25 7.68 -13.44
N PHE A 57 14.41 7.40 -14.00
CA PHE A 57 15.69 7.14 -13.36
C PHE A 57 16.67 8.24 -13.77
N PHE A 58 17.64 8.54 -12.90
CA PHE A 58 18.57 9.65 -13.12
C PHE A 58 19.57 9.36 -14.26
N ASP A 59 19.90 8.09 -14.49
CA ASP A 59 20.95 7.63 -15.39
C ASP A 59 20.43 7.05 -16.71
N ILE A 60 19.39 6.21 -16.65
CA ILE A 60 18.84 5.54 -17.84
C ILE A 60 17.63 6.27 -18.45
N GLY A 61 17.19 7.36 -17.84
CA GLY A 61 16.03 8.12 -18.31
C GLY A 61 14.71 7.47 -17.91
N THR A 62 13.87 7.11 -18.88
CA THR A 62 12.50 6.59 -18.65
C THR A 62 12.48 5.08 -18.86
N HIS A 63 11.99 4.33 -17.88
CA HIS A 63 11.74 2.89 -18.03
C HIS A 63 10.33 2.62 -18.61
N GLY A 64 9.35 3.46 -18.28
CA GLY A 64 7.95 3.26 -18.64
C GLY A 64 7.20 2.38 -17.62
N ALA A 65 5.88 2.32 -17.80
CA ALA A 65 5.02 1.37 -17.11
C ALA A 65 5.21 -0.04 -17.70
N LEU A 66 4.57 -1.07 -17.13
CA LEU A 66 4.60 -2.42 -17.71
C LEU A 66 3.85 -2.45 -19.04
N ASP A 67 2.68 -1.80 -19.08
CA ASP A 67 1.96 -1.49 -20.30
C ASP A 67 1.86 0.03 -20.45
N GLY A 68 2.41 0.56 -21.55
CA GLY A 68 2.30 1.98 -21.88
C GLY A 68 3.33 2.88 -21.19
N THR A 69 2.94 4.12 -20.90
CA THR A 69 3.89 5.18 -20.52
C THR A 69 3.86 5.51 -19.04
N TYR A 70 2.68 5.68 -18.46
CA TYR A 70 2.49 6.22 -17.12
C TYR A 70 2.08 5.16 -16.11
N SER A 71 2.67 5.26 -14.92
CA SER A 71 2.32 4.50 -13.73
C SER A 71 1.88 5.46 -12.61
N LEU A 72 1.08 4.97 -11.67
CA LEU A 72 0.83 5.66 -10.41
C LEU A 72 2.05 5.51 -9.51
N LYS A 73 2.69 6.62 -9.16
CA LYS A 73 3.86 6.66 -8.29
C LYS A 73 3.52 7.21 -6.91
N LEU A 74 3.99 6.52 -5.88
CA LEU A 74 4.16 7.05 -4.53
C LEU A 74 5.63 7.26 -4.23
N ALA A 75 5.93 8.32 -3.48
CA ALA A 75 7.29 8.68 -3.10
C ALA A 75 7.36 9.19 -1.67
N THR A 76 8.25 8.62 -0.86
CA THR A 76 8.53 9.15 0.48
C THR A 76 9.48 10.35 0.40
N ARG A 77 9.56 11.11 1.51
CA ARG A 77 10.70 11.99 1.77
C ARG A 77 11.93 11.18 2.14
N LYS A 78 13.10 11.83 2.09
CA LYS A 78 14.36 11.34 2.64
C LYS A 78 14.34 11.51 4.17
N LYS A 79 13.45 10.79 4.85
CA LYS A 79 13.26 10.86 6.30
C LYS A 79 12.75 9.51 6.82
N ALA A 80 13.49 8.87 7.70
CA ALA A 80 13.11 7.60 8.30
C ALA A 80 11.70 7.65 8.91
N GLY A 81 10.91 6.62 8.63
CA GLY A 81 9.53 6.50 9.05
C GLY A 81 8.55 7.39 8.28
N HIS A 82 8.98 8.13 7.24
CA HIS A 82 8.06 8.86 6.36
C HIS A 82 7.25 7.89 5.50
N GLN A 83 5.98 8.23 5.27
CA GLN A 83 5.02 7.44 4.51
C GLN A 83 4.35 8.31 3.43
N ALA A 84 4.00 7.69 2.30
CA ALA A 84 3.10 8.26 1.31
C ALA A 84 1.95 7.28 1.08
N VAL A 85 0.71 7.78 1.03
CA VAL A 85 -0.50 6.96 0.99
C VAL A 85 -1.44 7.52 -0.07
N ALA A 86 -1.78 6.70 -1.05
CA ALA A 86 -2.87 6.98 -1.97
C ALA A 86 -4.14 6.26 -1.53
N ILE A 87 -5.27 6.95 -1.71
CA ILE A 87 -6.60 6.44 -1.43
C ILE A 87 -7.51 6.62 -2.64
N LYS A 88 -8.34 5.61 -2.89
CA LYS A 88 -9.50 5.70 -3.79
C LYS A 88 -10.74 5.28 -3.02
N ARG A 89 -11.81 6.07 -3.14
CA ARG A 89 -13.00 5.96 -2.28
C ARG A 89 -14.22 5.59 -3.10
N LEU A 90 -14.93 4.55 -2.67
CA LEU A 90 -16.17 4.09 -3.26
C LEU A 90 -17.20 3.84 -2.16
N THR A 91 -18.46 3.68 -2.59
CA THR A 91 -19.54 3.15 -1.76
C THR A 91 -19.90 1.78 -2.31
N SER A 92 -19.88 0.73 -1.48
CA SER A 92 -20.22 -0.62 -1.91
C SER A 92 -21.69 -0.73 -2.28
N GLN A 93 -22.00 -1.44 -3.38
CA GLN A 93 -23.38 -1.71 -3.78
C GLN A 93 -23.94 -2.94 -3.06
N ALA A 94 -23.08 -3.89 -2.69
CA ALA A 94 -23.42 -5.06 -1.89
C ALA A 94 -22.19 -5.57 -1.10
N ARG A 95 -22.36 -6.69 -0.40
CA ARG A 95 -21.32 -7.37 0.39
C ARG A 95 -21.01 -8.73 -0.22
N GLY A 96 -19.75 -9.12 -0.11
CA GLY A 96 -19.22 -10.38 -0.63
C GLY A 96 -17.71 -10.29 -0.85
N LEU A 97 -17.21 -11.06 -1.80
CA LEU A 97 -15.81 -11.05 -2.18
C LEU A 97 -15.46 -9.77 -2.94
N VAL A 98 -14.31 -9.23 -2.58
CA VAL A 98 -13.66 -8.11 -3.27
C VAL A 98 -12.22 -8.52 -3.53
N GLN A 99 -11.78 -8.30 -4.77
CA GLN A 99 -10.45 -8.64 -5.23
C GLN A 99 -9.75 -7.39 -5.74
N PHE A 100 -8.58 -7.11 -5.19
CA PHE A 100 -7.67 -6.07 -5.63
C PHE A 100 -6.51 -6.71 -6.39
N GLU A 101 -6.27 -6.28 -7.62
CA GLU A 101 -5.21 -6.80 -8.50
C GLU A 101 -4.39 -5.66 -9.08
N THR A 102 -3.07 -5.86 -9.18
CA THR A 102 -2.17 -4.87 -9.75
C THR A 102 -0.86 -5.48 -10.25
N TRP A 103 -0.20 -4.78 -11.17
CA TRP A 103 1.22 -4.92 -11.41
C TRP A 103 1.93 -3.77 -10.71
N PHE A 104 2.87 -4.09 -9.82
CA PHE A 104 3.60 -3.09 -9.05
C PHE A 104 5.12 -3.29 -9.15
N THR A 105 5.87 -2.22 -8.98
CA THR A 105 7.31 -2.28 -8.78
C THR A 105 7.75 -1.26 -7.75
N PHE A 106 8.91 -1.45 -7.16
CA PHE A 106 9.40 -0.61 -6.09
C PHE A 106 10.92 -0.51 -6.10
N LYS A 107 11.44 0.57 -5.53
CA LYS A 107 12.87 0.76 -5.31
C LYS A 107 13.16 1.84 -4.30
N ALA A 108 14.35 1.79 -3.71
CA ALA A 108 14.92 2.93 -3.00
C ALA A 108 15.54 3.92 -4.00
N GLU A 109 15.72 5.15 -3.56
CA GLU A 109 16.55 6.12 -4.25
C GLU A 109 18.00 5.67 -4.28
N GLN A 110 18.60 5.74 -5.47
CA GLN A 110 19.99 5.40 -5.63
C GLN A 110 20.88 6.28 -4.76
N GLN A 111 21.74 5.64 -3.97
CA GLN A 111 22.79 6.32 -3.21
C GLN A 111 24.11 6.26 -3.98
N PHE A 112 24.97 7.25 -3.77
CA PHE A 112 26.33 7.29 -4.32
C PHE A 112 27.33 7.34 -3.17
N GLY A 113 28.50 6.76 -3.38
CA GLY A 113 29.57 6.77 -2.38
C GLY A 113 29.37 5.80 -1.21
N GLU A 114 28.41 4.87 -1.32
CA GLU A 114 28.43 3.67 -0.48
C GLU A 114 29.64 2.82 -0.87
N ASP A 115 30.35 2.29 0.12
CA ASP A 115 31.50 1.42 -0.12
C ASP A 115 30.98 0.08 -0.65
N LEU A 116 31.16 -0.12 -1.96
CA LEU A 116 30.80 -1.35 -2.66
C LEU A 116 31.92 -2.40 -2.58
N ALA A 117 32.89 -2.28 -1.66
CA ALA A 117 34.04 -3.18 -1.57
C ALA A 117 33.67 -4.67 -1.56
N ASP A 118 32.50 -5.03 -1.00
CA ASP A 118 31.99 -6.40 -0.93
C ASP A 118 30.85 -6.70 -1.94
N TRP A 119 30.58 -5.81 -2.90
CA TRP A 119 29.56 -6.03 -3.92
C TRP A 119 30.07 -6.97 -5.01
N ASP A 120 29.44 -8.13 -5.14
CA ASP A 120 29.77 -9.17 -6.12
C ASP A 120 28.85 -9.19 -7.35
N GLY A 121 27.97 -8.20 -7.47
CA GLY A 121 26.98 -8.11 -8.55
C GLY A 121 25.72 -8.95 -8.33
N ASN A 122 25.62 -9.75 -7.25
CA ASN A 122 24.43 -10.58 -7.01
C ASN A 122 23.31 -9.85 -6.27
N GLN A 123 23.63 -8.76 -5.56
CA GLN A 123 22.66 -7.96 -4.82
C GLN A 123 23.09 -6.49 -4.77
N ASP A 124 22.22 -5.56 -5.20
CA ASP A 124 22.49 -4.14 -5.06
C ASP A 124 22.22 -3.68 -3.60
N PRO A 125 23.17 -2.99 -2.93
CA PRO A 125 23.00 -2.52 -1.55
C PRO A 125 21.78 -1.62 -1.31
N SER A 126 21.25 -0.98 -2.36
CA SER A 126 20.03 -0.18 -2.26
C SER A 126 18.79 -1.00 -1.89
N GLU A 127 18.80 -2.33 -2.03
CA GLU A 127 17.72 -3.18 -1.54
C GLU A 127 17.50 -3.00 -0.03
N ALA A 128 18.58 -2.92 0.75
CA ALA A 128 18.53 -2.68 2.19
C ALA A 128 17.97 -1.29 2.57
N ASN A 129 17.86 -0.38 1.60
CA ASN A 129 17.32 0.96 1.80
C ASN A 129 15.81 1.05 1.54
N PHE A 130 15.18 0.00 1.00
CA PHE A 130 13.72 -0.02 0.80
C PHE A 130 13.01 -0.60 2.04
N GLY A 131 12.02 0.14 2.56
CA GLY A 131 11.27 -0.19 3.76
C GLY A 131 10.06 -1.06 3.49
N ASP A 132 8.87 -0.46 3.62
CA ASP A 132 7.60 -1.18 3.61
C ASP A 132 6.69 -0.76 2.44
N ILE A 133 5.88 -1.70 1.96
CA ILE A 133 4.69 -1.46 1.12
C ILE A 133 3.47 -1.97 1.90
N THR A 134 2.38 -1.21 1.95
CA THR A 134 1.12 -1.74 2.52
C THR A 134 -0.02 -1.62 1.52
N PHE A 135 -0.81 -2.69 1.45
CA PHE A 135 -2.11 -2.73 0.77
C PHE A 135 -3.17 -2.79 1.84
N SER A 136 -4.12 -1.86 1.83
CA SER A 136 -5.17 -1.82 2.84
C SER A 136 -6.48 -1.26 2.32
N ASN A 137 -7.49 -1.31 3.17
CA ASN A 137 -8.81 -0.73 2.91
C ASN A 137 -9.43 -0.15 4.17
N ASP A 138 -10.51 0.60 3.97
CA ASP A 138 -11.35 1.10 5.05
C ASP A 138 -12.82 0.86 4.69
N ILE A 139 -13.45 0.01 5.49
CA ILE A 139 -14.76 -0.56 5.21
C ILE A 139 -15.69 -0.24 6.36
N CYS A 140 -16.90 0.21 6.03
CA CYS A 140 -17.96 0.42 7.02
C CYS A 140 -19.27 -0.14 6.50
N GLU A 141 -19.96 -0.89 7.36
CA GLU A 141 -21.21 -1.56 7.00
C GLU A 141 -22.39 -0.59 6.87
N PRO A 142 -23.45 -0.99 6.14
CA PRO A 142 -24.66 -0.19 6.02
C PRO A 142 -25.28 0.14 7.39
N GLY A 143 -25.99 1.27 7.46
CA GLY A 143 -26.77 1.66 8.65
C GLY A 143 -25.93 2.00 9.88
N GLY A 144 -24.68 2.42 9.71
CA GLY A 144 -23.77 2.69 10.82
C GLY A 144 -23.23 1.42 11.49
N GLY A 145 -23.23 0.29 10.78
CA GLY A 145 -22.65 -0.96 11.25
C GLY A 145 -21.12 -0.89 11.47
N PRO A 146 -20.50 -2.01 11.85
CA PRO A 146 -19.07 -2.04 12.17
C PRO A 146 -18.19 -1.47 11.07
N ARG A 147 -17.19 -0.68 11.48
CA ARG A 147 -16.07 -0.26 10.64
C ARG A 147 -14.87 -1.15 10.91
N TYR A 148 -14.12 -1.52 9.89
CA TYR A 148 -12.94 -2.37 10.01
C TYR A 148 -12.01 -2.16 8.81
N MET A 149 -10.77 -2.63 8.93
CA MET A 149 -9.74 -2.45 7.92
C MET A 149 -8.92 -3.71 7.78
N PHE A 150 -8.85 -4.21 6.56
CA PHE A 150 -7.83 -5.17 6.23
C PHE A 150 -6.54 -4.42 5.86
N ALA A 151 -5.38 -4.91 6.30
CA ALA A 151 -4.09 -4.39 5.87
C ALA A 151 -3.04 -5.50 5.84
N LEU A 152 -2.27 -5.52 4.76
CA LEU A 152 -1.15 -6.42 4.53
C LEU A 152 0.07 -5.59 4.18
N ARG A 153 1.16 -5.77 4.93
CA ARG A 153 2.41 -5.03 4.74
C ARG A 153 3.50 -5.97 4.28
N TYR A 154 4.14 -5.68 3.16
CA TYR A 154 5.43 -6.24 2.83
C TYR A 154 6.52 -5.39 3.49
N ARG A 155 7.32 -5.99 4.36
CA ARG A 155 8.53 -5.37 4.91
C ARG A 155 9.74 -5.94 4.20
N ASN A 156 10.44 -5.10 3.45
CA ASN A 156 11.64 -5.49 2.73
C ASN A 156 12.86 -5.47 3.66
N ALA A 157 13.14 -4.33 4.30
CA ALA A 157 14.24 -4.18 5.26
C ALA A 157 13.79 -3.50 6.57
N ASP A 158 14.58 -3.68 7.62
CA ASP A 158 14.43 -2.96 8.89
C ASP A 158 15.23 -1.63 8.90
N ALA A 159 15.13 -0.88 10.01
CA ALA A 159 15.83 0.41 10.15
C ALA A 159 17.37 0.28 10.13
N ASP A 160 17.90 -0.89 10.50
CA ASP A 160 19.34 -1.18 10.47
C ASP A 160 19.81 -1.62 9.07
N GLY A 161 18.88 -1.78 8.11
CA GLY A 161 19.17 -2.25 6.75
C GLY A 161 19.29 -3.76 6.64
N ARG A 162 18.82 -4.53 7.63
CA ARG A 162 18.74 -5.98 7.50
C ARG A 162 17.51 -6.33 6.69
N LEU A 163 17.69 -7.20 5.69
CA LEU A 163 16.57 -7.72 4.93
C LEU A 163 15.67 -8.58 5.81
N VAL A 164 14.38 -8.27 5.75
CA VAL A 164 13.29 -8.98 6.43
C VAL A 164 12.50 -9.80 5.41
N GLN A 165 12.10 -9.15 4.30
CA GLN A 165 11.37 -9.72 3.16
C GLN A 165 10.17 -10.57 3.58
N ARG A 166 9.24 -9.99 4.35
CA ARG A 166 8.07 -10.71 4.91
C ARG A 166 6.77 -9.94 4.77
N TRP A 167 5.69 -10.68 4.57
CA TRP A 167 4.32 -10.18 4.70
C TRP A 167 3.86 -10.17 6.16
N LEU A 168 3.26 -9.06 6.57
CA LEU A 168 2.78 -8.78 7.93
C LEU A 168 1.29 -8.39 7.88
N TYR A 169 0.58 -8.63 8.97
CA TYR A 169 -0.78 -8.12 9.19
C TYR A 169 -0.85 -7.31 10.48
N LYS A 170 -1.79 -6.36 10.53
CA LYS A 170 -2.00 -5.48 11.69
C LYS A 170 -2.80 -6.16 12.80
N THR A 171 -2.45 -5.92 14.05
CA THR A 171 -3.18 -6.42 15.24
C THR A 171 -3.96 -5.35 15.98
N SER A 172 -3.73 -4.06 15.68
CA SER A 172 -4.44 -2.94 16.30
C SER A 172 -5.16 -2.06 15.28
N LEU A 173 -5.97 -1.12 15.75
CA LEU A 173 -6.77 -0.23 14.90
C LEU A 173 -5.92 0.92 14.34
N HIS A 174 -6.35 1.44 13.18
CA HIS A 174 -5.89 2.76 12.75
C HIS A 174 -6.48 3.82 13.69
N THR A 175 -5.85 4.98 13.84
CA THR A 175 -6.46 6.10 14.57
C THR A 175 -7.35 6.92 13.64
N THR A 176 -8.66 6.91 13.88
CA THR A 176 -9.64 7.68 13.09
C THR A 176 -9.67 9.14 13.52
N THR A 177 -10.24 10.02 12.68
CA THR A 177 -10.47 11.43 13.05
C THR A 177 -11.38 11.57 14.27
N LYS A 178 -12.41 10.72 14.40
CA LYS A 178 -13.29 10.68 15.57
C LYS A 178 -12.51 10.32 16.84
N MET A 179 -11.59 9.36 16.76
CA MET A 179 -10.69 9.03 17.88
C MET A 179 -9.76 10.18 18.23
N ALA A 180 -9.19 10.86 17.23
CA ALA A 180 -8.30 12.00 17.43
C ALA A 180 -9.01 13.19 18.09
N VAL A 181 -10.20 13.55 17.62
CA VAL A 181 -11.04 14.61 18.25
C VAL A 181 -11.40 14.25 19.69
N ALA A 182 -11.58 12.97 20.00
CA ALA A 182 -11.79 12.46 21.35
C ALA A 182 -10.50 12.35 22.20
N GLY A 183 -9.36 12.86 21.72
CA GLY A 183 -8.09 12.83 22.46
C GLY A 183 -7.44 11.45 22.56
N ARG A 184 -7.82 10.49 21.68
CA ARG A 184 -7.27 9.12 21.67
C ARG A 184 -6.25 8.88 20.56
N GLU A 185 -5.73 9.96 19.97
CA GLU A 185 -4.64 9.87 19.00
C GLU A 185 -3.33 9.54 19.71
N ILE A 186 -2.55 8.65 19.10
CA ILE A 186 -1.20 8.33 19.52
C ILE A 186 -0.27 8.91 18.46
N GLU A 187 0.73 9.66 18.90
CA GLU A 187 1.69 10.28 18.00
C GLU A 187 2.70 9.24 17.50
N HIS A 188 2.57 8.83 16.25
CA HIS A 188 3.57 8.09 15.50
C HIS A 188 3.30 8.24 14.00
N THR A 189 4.25 7.81 13.17
CA THR A 189 4.21 8.02 11.72
C THR A 189 3.59 6.87 10.94
N ASP A 190 3.10 5.81 11.58
CA ASP A 190 2.51 4.65 10.90
C ASP A 190 0.99 4.70 11.00
N ILE A 191 0.31 5.12 9.94
CA ILE A 191 -1.13 5.43 10.05
C ILE A 191 -2.02 4.20 10.30
N HIS A 192 -1.52 2.98 10.09
CA HIS A 192 -2.36 1.77 10.06
C HIS A 192 -2.57 1.16 11.44
N VAL A 193 -1.69 1.43 12.40
CA VAL A 193 -1.67 0.79 13.73
C VAL A 193 -1.72 1.83 14.83
N ARG A 194 -1.83 1.40 16.10
CA ARG A 194 -1.69 2.26 17.29
C ARG A 194 -0.27 2.29 17.83
N ASP A 195 0.48 1.21 17.62
CA ASP A 195 1.89 1.08 17.95
C ASP A 195 2.62 0.47 16.73
N PRO A 196 3.77 1.00 16.29
CA PRO A 196 4.55 0.42 15.21
C PRO A 196 4.93 -1.07 15.37
N ARG A 197 4.82 -1.62 16.59
CA ARG A 197 5.05 -3.04 16.91
C ARG A 197 3.82 -3.92 16.69
N ASP A 198 2.65 -3.36 16.39
CA ASP A 198 1.40 -4.09 16.17
C ASP A 198 1.30 -4.73 14.77
N TRP A 199 2.45 -5.12 14.22
CA TRP A 199 2.57 -5.87 12.99
C TRP A 199 3.08 -7.27 13.32
N VAL A 200 2.33 -8.29 12.90
CA VAL A 200 2.67 -9.69 13.11
C VAL A 200 2.85 -10.37 11.77
N GLU A 201 3.78 -11.31 11.69
CA GLU A 201 4.05 -12.05 10.46
C GLU A 201 2.83 -12.85 10.01
N VAL A 202 2.51 -12.75 8.72
CA VAL A 202 1.61 -13.71 8.07
C VAL A 202 2.28 -15.09 8.14
N PRO A 203 1.58 -16.15 8.57
CA PRO A 203 2.15 -17.51 8.56
C PRO A 203 2.67 -17.89 7.18
N GLY A 204 3.94 -18.27 7.10
CA GLY A 204 4.62 -18.54 5.83
C GLY A 204 4.92 -17.30 4.99
N GLY A 205 4.79 -16.09 5.52
CA GLY A 205 4.87 -14.83 4.76
C GLY A 205 6.27 -14.40 4.30
N HIS A 206 7.34 -15.14 4.60
CA HIS A 206 8.68 -14.80 4.11
C HIS A 206 8.82 -15.03 2.62
N GLN A 207 8.95 -13.95 1.85
CA GLN A 207 8.99 -13.94 0.40
C GLN A 207 10.00 -12.88 -0.07
N PRO A 208 11.24 -13.26 -0.38
CA PRO A 208 12.13 -12.40 -1.15
C PRO A 208 11.46 -12.07 -2.49
N LEU A 209 11.28 -10.78 -2.78
CA LEU A 209 10.81 -10.33 -4.08
C LEU A 209 12.03 -10.05 -4.97
N CYS A 210 11.87 -10.20 -6.27
CA CYS A 210 12.95 -9.87 -7.20
C CYS A 210 13.16 -8.36 -7.17
N PHE A 211 14.22 -7.92 -6.48
CA PHE A 211 14.63 -6.53 -6.47
C PHE A 211 15.39 -6.21 -7.76
N ASN A 212 16.58 -5.63 -7.69
CA ASN A 212 17.41 -5.41 -8.87
C ASN A 212 18.85 -5.88 -8.62
N GLU A 213 19.45 -6.45 -9.66
CA GLU A 213 20.89 -6.70 -9.73
C GLU A 213 21.68 -5.39 -9.67
N VAL A 214 21.13 -4.34 -10.29
CA VAL A 214 21.67 -2.98 -10.33
C VAL A 214 20.56 -1.97 -10.10
N ALA A 215 20.81 -0.91 -9.36
CA ALA A 215 19.80 0.08 -9.02
C ALA A 215 19.18 0.87 -10.18
N THR A 216 19.67 0.66 -11.41
CA THR A 216 19.26 1.37 -12.61
C THR A 216 17.96 0.81 -13.21
N LYS A 217 17.50 -0.36 -12.77
CA LYS A 217 16.32 -1.05 -13.31
C LYS A 217 15.23 -1.25 -12.26
N VAL A 218 14.10 -1.81 -12.69
CA VAL A 218 12.99 -2.26 -11.84
C VAL A 218 12.43 -3.57 -12.39
N ASN A 219 11.88 -4.40 -11.51
CA ASN A 219 11.13 -5.59 -11.88
C ASN A 219 9.65 -5.43 -11.50
N TRP A 220 8.75 -5.74 -12.43
CA TRP A 220 7.31 -5.72 -12.18
C TRP A 220 6.85 -7.01 -11.51
N HIS A 221 5.97 -6.88 -10.54
CA HIS A 221 5.40 -7.98 -9.77
C HIS A 221 3.88 -7.97 -9.88
N TYR A 222 3.32 -9.15 -10.04
CA TYR A 222 1.88 -9.34 -9.99
C TYR A 222 1.41 -9.50 -8.55
N LEU A 223 0.30 -8.85 -8.18
CA LEU A 223 -0.37 -9.04 -6.91
C LEU A 223 -1.87 -9.21 -7.10
N ARG A 224 -2.45 -10.18 -6.39
CA ARG A 224 -3.90 -10.36 -6.24
C ARG A 224 -4.24 -10.57 -4.76
N TRP A 225 -5.04 -9.69 -4.21
CA TRP A 225 -5.52 -9.77 -2.83
C TRP A 225 -7.04 -9.94 -2.80
N LEU A 226 -7.49 -11.03 -2.19
CA LEU A 226 -8.90 -11.38 -2.04
C LEU A 226 -9.32 -11.27 -0.58
N TYR A 227 -10.43 -10.60 -0.32
CA TYR A 227 -11.04 -10.51 1.00
C TYR A 227 -12.57 -10.56 0.91
N ASP A 228 -13.20 -10.93 2.02
CA ASP A 228 -14.65 -11.13 2.12
C ASP A 228 -15.25 -10.10 3.09
N THR A 229 -16.01 -9.16 2.53
CA THR A 229 -16.69 -8.10 3.28
C THR A 229 -17.96 -8.59 3.97
N LYS A 230 -18.50 -9.76 3.60
CA LYS A 230 -19.61 -10.41 4.30
C LYS A 230 -19.11 -11.14 5.55
N ALA A 231 -18.00 -11.88 5.42
CA ALA A 231 -17.39 -12.61 6.53
C ALA A 231 -16.38 -11.79 7.36
N ARG A 232 -16.07 -10.55 6.95
CA ARG A 232 -15.08 -9.65 7.59
C ARG A 232 -13.70 -10.29 7.75
N ARG A 233 -13.22 -10.97 6.71
CA ARG A 233 -11.91 -11.66 6.76
C ARG A 233 -11.12 -11.49 5.48
N ASN A 234 -9.79 -11.53 5.61
CA ASN A 234 -8.94 -11.82 4.47
C ASN A 234 -9.19 -13.24 3.96
N VAL A 235 -8.95 -13.49 2.68
CA VAL A 235 -9.11 -14.81 2.08
C VAL A 235 -7.74 -15.33 1.63
N GLU A 236 -7.09 -14.60 0.74
CA GLU A 236 -5.76 -14.96 0.21
C GLU A 236 -5.02 -13.75 -0.35
N LEU A 237 -3.70 -13.85 -0.37
CA LEU A 237 -2.81 -12.95 -1.10
C LEU A 237 -1.96 -13.79 -2.04
N GLN A 238 -2.02 -13.50 -3.33
CA GLN A 238 -1.09 -14.01 -4.32
C GLN A 238 -0.11 -12.90 -4.72
N VAL A 239 1.17 -13.25 -4.77
CA VAL A 239 2.23 -12.39 -5.31
C VAL A 239 3.11 -13.24 -6.20
N ASN A 240 3.14 -12.91 -7.48
CA ASN A 240 3.72 -13.73 -8.55
C ASN A 240 3.18 -15.19 -8.50
N ASP A 241 4.06 -16.16 -8.34
CA ASP A 241 3.78 -17.60 -8.29
C ASP A 241 3.31 -18.10 -6.92
N ARG A 242 3.36 -17.25 -5.88
CA ARG A 242 3.08 -17.68 -4.51
C ARG A 242 1.72 -17.20 -4.01
N THR A 243 0.97 -18.09 -3.37
CA THR A 243 -0.30 -17.78 -2.69
C THR A 243 -0.21 -18.06 -1.18
N LEU A 244 -0.58 -17.08 -0.37
CA LEU A 244 -0.69 -17.15 1.08
C LEU A 244 -2.16 -17.25 1.48
N ASN A 245 -2.49 -18.20 2.36
CA ASN A 245 -3.82 -18.31 2.95
C ASN A 245 -3.95 -17.35 4.13
N LEU A 246 -4.96 -16.47 4.08
CA LEU A 246 -5.15 -15.41 5.07
C LEU A 246 -6.43 -15.58 5.90
N ARG A 247 -7.19 -16.67 5.70
CA ARG A 247 -8.52 -16.86 6.32
C ARG A 247 -8.53 -16.83 7.85
N ASN A 248 -7.41 -17.17 8.47
CA ASN A 248 -7.26 -17.25 9.92
C ASN A 248 -6.64 -15.98 10.53
N ILE A 249 -6.37 -14.96 9.71
CA ILE A 249 -5.84 -13.68 10.19
C ILE A 249 -6.99 -12.86 10.80
N PRO A 250 -6.89 -12.46 12.08
CA PRO A 250 -7.91 -11.64 12.71
C PRO A 250 -7.91 -10.22 12.13
N VAL A 251 -9.10 -9.60 12.15
CA VAL A 251 -9.30 -8.26 11.58
C VAL A 251 -9.90 -7.37 12.66
N PRO A 252 -9.13 -6.41 13.21
CA PRO A 252 -9.63 -5.48 14.20
C PRO A 252 -10.80 -4.65 13.66
N PHE A 253 -11.82 -4.44 14.49
CA PHE A 253 -12.98 -3.60 14.17
C PHE A 253 -13.15 -2.49 15.21
N TYR A 254 -13.76 -1.38 14.78
CA TYR A 254 -14.07 -0.27 15.65
C TYR A 254 -15.32 -0.58 16.50
N PRO A 255 -15.27 -0.37 17.83
CA PRO A 255 -16.45 -0.51 18.68
C PRO A 255 -17.48 0.61 18.45
N GLU A 256 -17.03 1.74 17.90
CA GLU A 256 -17.87 2.90 17.62
C GLU A 256 -18.43 2.85 16.19
N THR A 257 -19.65 3.37 16.06
CA THR A 257 -20.32 3.56 14.78
C THR A 257 -19.91 4.88 14.11
N TYR A 258 -20.03 4.91 12.78
CA TYR A 258 -19.71 6.06 11.94
C TYR A 258 -20.88 6.36 11.00
N GLU A 259 -21.77 7.26 11.41
CA GLU A 259 -23.03 7.55 10.71
C GLU A 259 -22.84 8.11 9.30
N GLY A 260 -21.78 8.90 9.07
CA GLY A 260 -21.50 9.52 7.78
C GLY A 260 -20.83 8.60 6.75
N LEU A 261 -20.54 7.35 7.10
CA LEU A 261 -19.77 6.42 6.26
C LEU A 261 -20.50 5.09 5.92
N PRO A 262 -21.83 5.07 5.72
CA PRO A 262 -22.52 3.81 5.43
C PRO A 262 -22.01 3.23 4.09
N ASN A 263 -21.76 1.92 4.06
CA ASN A 263 -21.26 1.19 2.88
C ASN A 263 -19.92 1.73 2.36
N LEU A 264 -19.05 2.25 3.23
CA LEU A 264 -17.73 2.71 2.82
C LEU A 264 -16.91 1.55 2.23
N LEU A 265 -16.28 1.80 1.08
CA LEU A 265 -15.32 0.90 0.45
C LEU A 265 -14.15 1.73 -0.08
N ASN A 266 -13.18 1.99 0.78
CA ASN A 266 -11.95 2.66 0.38
C ASN A 266 -10.84 1.65 0.12
N PHE A 267 -10.02 1.94 -0.87
CA PHE A 267 -8.78 1.23 -1.18
C PHE A 267 -7.61 2.15 -0.87
N LEU A 268 -6.58 1.62 -0.22
CA LEU A 268 -5.38 2.35 0.13
C LEU A 268 -4.14 1.55 -0.26
N VAL A 269 -3.16 2.26 -0.80
CA VAL A 269 -1.83 1.73 -1.07
C VAL A 269 -0.80 2.73 -0.55
N ASP A 270 0.27 2.21 0.03
CA ASP A 270 1.30 3.05 0.64
C ASP A 270 2.71 2.48 0.52
N VAL A 271 3.65 3.41 0.58
CA VAL A 271 5.08 3.16 0.69
C VAL A 271 5.62 3.88 1.92
N ARG A 272 6.50 3.23 2.65
CA ARG A 272 7.13 3.78 3.86
C ARG A 272 8.63 3.51 3.81
N THR A 273 9.42 4.53 4.10
CA THR A 273 10.87 4.37 4.26
C THR A 273 11.21 4.13 5.72
N VAL A 274 12.19 3.26 5.97
CA VAL A 274 12.70 2.95 7.31
C VAL A 274 14.05 3.60 7.59
N ARG A 275 14.65 4.22 6.56
CA ARG A 275 15.95 4.91 6.59
C ARG A 275 15.82 6.29 5.98
N ASP A 276 16.85 7.12 6.10
CA ASP A 276 16.89 8.45 5.47
C ASP A 276 17.21 8.33 3.97
N VAL A 277 16.41 7.54 3.24
CA VAL A 277 16.48 7.31 1.79
C VAL A 277 15.06 7.35 1.24
N ARG A 278 14.85 8.04 0.10
CA ARG A 278 13.52 8.06 -0.52
C ARG A 278 13.17 6.66 -1.02
N ASN A 279 11.92 6.27 -0.87
CA ASN A 279 11.39 5.02 -1.40
C ASN A 279 10.30 5.34 -2.41
N PHE A 280 10.29 4.57 -3.49
CA PHE A 280 9.37 4.73 -4.60
C PHE A 280 8.60 3.43 -4.82
N LEU A 281 7.29 3.57 -4.99
CA LEU A 281 6.38 2.50 -5.33
C LEU A 281 5.60 2.93 -6.56
N PHE A 282 5.49 2.03 -7.53
CA PHE A 282 4.84 2.27 -8.81
C PHE A 282 3.79 1.20 -9.05
N PHE A 283 2.66 1.60 -9.61
CA PHE A 283 1.60 0.70 -10.07
C PHE A 283 1.35 0.98 -11.55
N ASP A 284 1.42 -0.05 -12.37
CA ASP A 284 1.12 0.01 -13.80
C ASP A 284 -0.35 0.31 -14.04
N SER A 285 -1.18 -0.45 -13.33
CA SER A 285 -2.64 -0.34 -13.34
C SER A 285 -3.21 -1.09 -12.15
N ILE A 286 -4.43 -0.72 -11.76
CA ILE A 286 -5.14 -1.36 -10.64
C ILE A 286 -6.51 -1.83 -11.12
N VAL A 287 -6.81 -3.10 -10.90
CA VAL A 287 -8.12 -3.70 -11.14
C VAL A 287 -8.75 -4.03 -9.79
N VAL A 288 -10.00 -3.61 -9.62
CA VAL A 288 -10.82 -4.11 -8.52
C VAL A 288 -12.04 -4.80 -9.10
N SER A 289 -12.29 -6.03 -8.64
CA SER A 289 -13.43 -6.85 -9.04
C SER A 289 -14.16 -7.41 -7.82
N VAL A 290 -15.42 -7.80 -8.02
CA VAL A 290 -16.34 -8.29 -6.98
C VAL A 290 -17.16 -9.48 -7.45
N ASP A 291 -17.72 -10.22 -6.49
CA ASP A 291 -18.62 -11.34 -6.73
C ASP A 291 -20.11 -11.01 -6.60
N TRP A 292 -20.51 -9.73 -6.57
CA TRP A 292 -21.89 -9.26 -6.48
C TRP A 292 -22.37 -8.41 -7.66
#